data_AF-A0A7L3W5G1-F1
#
_entry.id   AF-A0A7L3W5G1-F1
#
_cell.length_a   1.000
_cell.length_b   1.000
_cell.length_c   1.000
_cell.angle_alpha   90.00
_cell.angle_beta   90.00
_cell.angle_gamma   90.00
#
_symmetry.space_group_name_H-M   'P 1'
#
loop_
_entity.id
_entity.type
_entity.pdbx_description
1 polymer ?
#
loop_
_entity_poly.entity_id
_entity_poly.type
_entity_poly.pdbx_seq_one_letter_code
_entity_poly.pdbx_strand_id
1 'polypeptide(L)' 'MPFWDLQQQLGIDVDRFLLRQTMPQPYKIAGACHAFEREWVECGHGLGQTRARRECQPEYEDFMECMHRTKL' A
#
# COMPACT_ATOMS: atom_id res chain seq x y z
N MET A 1 -16.62 12.62 8.02
CA MET A 1 -16.20 13.74 7.14
C MET A 1 -16.15 13.18 5.72
N PRO A 2 -16.78 13.79 4.71
CA PRO A 2 -16.71 13.29 3.34
C PRO A 2 -15.30 13.46 2.77
N PHE A 3 -14.81 12.46 2.04
CA PHE A 3 -13.54 12.52 1.30
C PHE A 3 -13.80 13.02 -0.13
N TRP A 4 -13.22 14.15 -0.48
CA TRP A 4 -13.35 14.75 -1.81
C TRP A 4 -12.09 14.43 -2.62
N ASP A 5 -12.18 13.49 -3.56
CA ASP A 5 -11.02 13.06 -4.36
C ASP A 5 -10.75 14.01 -5.55
N LEU A 6 -10.52 15.29 -5.24
CA LEU A 6 -10.18 16.32 -6.23
C LEU A 6 -8.83 16.04 -6.90
N GLN A 7 -7.92 15.36 -6.19
CA GLN A 7 -6.62 14.97 -6.74
C GLN A 7 -6.76 14.01 -7.91
N GLN A 8 -7.63 13.00 -7.82
CA GLN A 8 -7.90 12.10 -8.95
C GLN A 8 -8.60 12.82 -10.11
N GLN A 9 -9.55 13.70 -9.81
CA GLN A 9 -10.34 14.39 -10.83
C GLN A 9 -9.51 15.41 -11.61
N LEU A 10 -8.60 16.12 -10.95
CA LEU A 10 -7.75 17.15 -11.56
C LEU A 10 -6.41 16.59 -12.08
N GLY A 11 -6.07 15.34 -11.74
CA GLY A 11 -4.80 14.71 -12.13
C GLY A 11 -3.57 15.32 -11.45
N ILE A 12 -3.76 15.95 -10.28
CA ILE A 12 -2.69 16.58 -9.50
C ILE A 12 -2.28 15.63 -8.37
N ASP A 13 -0.98 15.38 -8.22
CA ASP A 13 -0.43 14.60 -7.12
C ASP A 13 0.11 15.56 -6.03
N VAL A 14 -0.66 15.76 -4.96
CA VAL A 14 -0.28 16.62 -3.84
C VAL A 14 0.32 15.79 -2.70
N ASP A 15 -0.23 14.59 -2.47
CA ASP A 15 0.13 13.74 -1.34
C ASP A 15 0.31 12.24 -1.70
N ARG A 16 -0.09 11.80 -2.89
CA ARG A 16 -0.14 10.36 -3.24
C ARG A 16 1.25 9.75 -3.33
N PHE A 17 2.25 10.52 -3.75
CA PHE A 17 3.64 10.08 -3.79
C PHE A 17 4.20 9.67 -2.40
N LEU A 18 3.61 10.15 -1.30
CA LEU A 18 4.08 9.88 0.06
C LEU A 18 3.33 8.71 0.75
N LEU A 19 2.26 8.19 0.15
CA LEU A 19 1.35 7.25 0.82
C LEU A 19 1.90 5.83 1.00
N ARG A 20 2.78 5.37 0.11
CA ARG A 20 3.28 3.99 0.10
C ARG A 20 4.80 3.98 -0.01
N GLN A 21 5.47 3.01 0.62
CA GLN A 21 6.93 2.89 0.54
C GLN A 21 7.39 2.40 -0.84
N THR A 22 6.51 1.72 -1.57
CA THR A 22 6.66 1.27 -2.96
C THR A 22 6.56 2.37 -4.01
N MET A 23 6.18 3.59 -3.64
CA MET A 23 6.18 4.71 -4.58
C MET A 23 7.61 5.07 -5.01
N PRO A 24 7.79 5.72 -6.17
CA PRO A 24 9.11 6.10 -6.66
C PRO A 24 9.84 6.98 -5.65
N GLN A 25 10.88 6.43 -5.02
CA GLN A 25 11.74 7.17 -4.11
C GLN A 25 12.92 7.81 -4.87
N PRO A 26 13.45 8.95 -4.38
CA PRO A 26 14.70 9.51 -4.89
C PRO A 26 15.79 8.43 -4.93
N TYR A 27 16.58 8.41 -6.01
CA TYR A 27 17.68 7.45 -6.20
C TYR A 27 17.27 5.97 -6.27
N LYS A 28 15.98 5.65 -6.48
CA LYS A 28 15.47 4.27 -6.58
C LYS A 28 15.76 3.44 -5.32
N ILE A 29 15.78 4.08 -4.15
CA ILE A 29 15.99 3.41 -2.88
C ILE A 29 14.73 2.61 -2.55
N ALA A 30 14.90 1.31 -2.30
CA ALA A 30 13.80 0.46 -1.86
C ALA A 30 13.63 0.58 -0.34
N GLY A 31 12.37 0.68 0.11
CA GLY A 31 12.03 0.52 1.52
C GLY A 31 12.32 -0.91 2.03
N ALA A 32 12.44 -1.07 3.34
CA ALA A 32 12.78 -2.36 3.96
C ALA A 32 11.77 -3.48 3.60
N CYS A 33 10.48 -3.15 3.53
CA CYS A 33 9.40 -4.09 3.24
C CYS A 33 8.78 -3.86 1.85
N HIS A 34 9.55 -3.30 0.91
CA HIS A 34 9.05 -2.92 -0.41
C HIS A 34 8.40 -4.08 -1.19
N ALA A 35 8.97 -5.29 -1.13
CA ALA A 35 8.42 -6.45 -1.85
C ALA A 35 7.04 -6.85 -1.32
N PHE A 36 6.91 -7.02 0.00
CA PHE A 36 5.66 -7.41 0.66
C PHE A 36 4.57 -6.35 0.52
N GLU A 37 4.92 -5.06 0.67
CA GLU A 37 3.93 -3.98 0.47
C GLU A 37 3.42 -3.98 -0.98
N ARG A 38 4.29 -4.26 -1.97
CA ARG A 38 3.88 -4.31 -3.37
C ARG A 38 2.89 -5.44 -3.63
N GLU A 39 3.18 -6.64 -3.13
CA GLU A 39 2.31 -7.81 -3.28
C GLU A 39 0.94 -7.59 -2.61
N TRP A 40 0.94 -7.04 -1.39
CA TRP A 40 -0.29 -6.71 -0.69
C TRP A 40 -1.16 -5.69 -1.45
N VAL A 41 -0.53 -4.65 -1.99
CA VAL A 41 -1.23 -3.62 -2.78
C VAL A 41 -1.75 -4.17 -4.11
N GLU A 42 -0.97 -5.01 -4.78
CA GLU A 42 -1.35 -5.67 -6.04
C GLU A 42 -2.52 -6.64 -5.82
N CYS A 43 -2.50 -7.42 -4.73
CA CYS A 43 -3.61 -8.29 -4.36
C CYS A 43 -4.89 -7.49 -4.07
N GLY A 44 -4.80 -6.42 -3.27
CA GLY A 44 -5.96 -5.62 -2.85
C GLY A 44 -6.56 -4.74 -3.95
N HIS A 45 -5.89 -4.61 -5.10
CA HIS A 45 -6.31 -3.70 -6.15
C HIS A 45 -7.64 -4.15 -6.79
N GLY A 46 -8.68 -3.31 -6.69
CA GLY A 46 -9.99 -3.56 -7.31
C GLY A 46 -10.96 -4.45 -6.52
N LEU A 47 -10.52 -5.08 -5.42
CA LEU A 47 -11.37 -5.94 -4.58
C LEU A 47 -12.23 -5.16 -3.57
N GLY A 48 -11.78 -3.94 -3.22
CA GLY A 48 -12.35 -3.15 -2.12
C GLY A 48 -11.96 -3.70 -0.74
N GLN A 49 -12.05 -2.86 0.30
CA GLN A 49 -11.50 -3.17 1.63
C GLN A 49 -12.10 -4.44 2.27
N THR A 50 -13.41 -4.65 2.13
CA THR A 50 -14.12 -5.77 2.78
C THR A 50 -13.67 -7.13 2.27
N ARG A 51 -13.43 -7.23 0.96
CA ARG A 51 -13.01 -8.48 0.31
C ARG A 51 -11.49 -8.66 0.39
N ALA A 52 -10.72 -7.59 0.18
CA ALA A 52 -9.26 -7.61 0.31
C ALA A 52 -8.81 -8.08 1.71
N ARG A 53 -9.58 -7.78 2.76
CA ARG A 53 -9.26 -8.25 4.12
C ARG A 53 -9.33 -9.77 4.30
N ARG A 54 -10.12 -10.48 3.47
CA ARG A 54 -10.25 -11.94 3.53
C ARG A 54 -9.36 -12.64 2.51
N GLU A 55 -9.31 -12.11 1.29
CA GLU A 55 -8.55 -12.73 0.19
C GLU A 55 -7.06 -12.43 0.29
N CYS A 56 -6.69 -11.19 0.65
CA CYS A 56 -5.30 -10.74 0.76
C CYS A 56 -4.78 -10.74 2.21
N GLN A 57 -5.34 -11.63 3.02
CA GLN A 57 -4.93 -11.78 4.41
C GLN A 57 -3.48 -12.26 4.57
N PRO A 58 -2.99 -13.27 3.82
CA PRO A 58 -1.61 -13.74 4.01
C PRO A 58 -0.58 -12.67 3.61
N GLU A 59 -0.80 -11.93 2.53
CA GLU A 59 0.10 -10.85 2.08
C GLU A 59 0.15 -9.70 3.11
N TYR A 60 -0.97 -9.43 3.77
CA TYR A 60 -1.03 -8.44 4.84
C TYR A 60 -0.26 -8.92 6.09
N GLU A 61 -0.38 -10.19 6.45
CA GLU A 61 0.33 -10.78 7.58
C GLU A 61 1.85 -10.77 7.34
N ASP A 62 2.31 -11.13 6.14
CA ASP A 62 3.72 -11.06 5.74
C ASP A 62 4.26 -9.63 5.77
N PHE A 63 3.47 -8.65 5.29
CA PHE A 63 3.85 -7.24 5.36
C PHE A 63 3.99 -6.75 6.80
N MET A 64 3.05 -7.11 7.68
CA MET A 64 3.08 -6.75 9.10
C MET A 64 4.22 -7.44 9.84
N GLU A 65 4.51 -8.71 9.54
CA GLU A 65 5.67 -9.43 10.06
C GLU A 65 6.95 -8.71 9.65
N CYS A 66 7.10 -8.31 8.38
CA CYS A 66 8.27 -7.59 7.91
C CYS A 66 8.48 -6.26 8.67
N MET A 67 7.40 -5.50 8.88
CA MET A 67 7.44 -4.19 9.55
C MET A 67 7.76 -4.31 11.04
N HIS A 68 7.17 -5.29 11.73
CA HIS A 68 7.29 -5.43 13.19
C HIS A 68 8.36 -6.43 13.63
N ARG A 69 8.87 -7.26 12.72
CA ARG A 69 9.82 -8.36 12.97
C ARG A 69 9.36 -9.35 14.05
N THR A 70 8.06 -9.46 14.21
CA THR A 70 7.42 -10.39 15.16
C THR A 70 6.52 -11.32 14.37
N LYS A 71 6.75 -12.62 14.54
CA LYS A 71 5.84 -13.68 14.07
C LYS A 71 4.66 -13.77 15.01
N LEU A 72 3.46 -13.64 14.45
CA LEU A 72 2.19 -13.89 15.13
C LEU A 72 1.91 -15.40 15.20
#